data_AF-A0A1V5JR30-F1
#
_entry.id   AF-A0A1V5JR30-F1
#
_cell.length_a   1.000
_cell.length_b   1.000
_cell.length_c   1.000
_cell.angle_alpha   90.00
_cell.angle_beta   90.00
_cell.angle_gamma   90.00
#
_symmetry.space_group_name_H-M   'P 1'
#
loop_
_entity.id
_entity.type
_entity.pdbx_description
1 polymer ?
#
loop_
_entity_poly.entity_id
_entity_poly.type
_entity_poly.pdbx_seq_one_letter_code
_entity_poly.pdbx_strand_id
1 'polypeptide(L)'
;MSIQAGAVRVTDNPLDVALEGPGFFVVADGAGNTFYTRAGHFVRDNEGRLATHEGQLVQGQGGTITLGEGWTAHIDDGGQVVVDGEVVDRLQVVTFDNPTYLRQAGRSLLQETAGSGAPQEEANPTLARGALEMSNVNVVSEMVRMVEANRAYEAAAKAVSVQDESASRLTQTYGRV
;
A
#
# COMPACT_ATOMS: atom_id res chain seq x y z
N MET A 1 6.05 -4.27 -7.64
CA MET A 1 5.55 -3.08 -6.91
C MET A 1 6.64 -2.02 -6.97
N SER A 2 6.32 -0.81 -7.43
CA SER A 2 7.26 0.32 -7.40
C SER A 2 7.30 0.87 -5.97
N ILE A 3 8.50 1.00 -5.41
CA ILE A 3 8.76 1.55 -4.07
C ILE A 3 9.03 3.08 -4.11
N GLN A 4 8.76 3.73 -5.25
CA GLN A 4 8.91 5.17 -5.38
C GLN A 4 7.69 5.88 -4.80
N ALA A 5 7.95 6.87 -3.94
CA ALA A 5 6.94 7.74 -3.34
C ALA A 5 5.98 8.26 -4.42
N GLY A 6 4.68 8.06 -4.20
CA GLY A 6 3.64 8.55 -5.10
C GLY A 6 3.40 10.06 -4.97
N ALA A 7 2.63 10.62 -5.89
CA ALA A 7 2.24 12.04 -5.79
C ALA A 7 1.44 12.27 -4.50
N VAL A 8 1.84 13.23 -3.68
CA VAL A 8 1.13 13.59 -2.45
C VAL A 8 -0.10 14.42 -2.82
N ARG A 9 -1.29 14.00 -2.38
CA ARG A 9 -2.54 14.75 -2.56
C ARG A 9 -2.98 15.31 -1.22
N VAL A 10 -3.05 16.63 -1.12
CA VAL A 10 -3.61 17.31 0.05
C VAL A 10 -5.09 16.95 0.20
N THR A 11 -5.49 16.56 1.41
CA THR A 11 -6.86 16.27 1.84
C THR A 11 -7.24 17.22 2.97
N ASP A 12 -8.53 17.54 3.09
CA ASP A 12 -9.04 18.38 4.18
C ASP A 12 -9.23 17.60 5.50
N ASN A 13 -8.75 16.35 5.60
CA ASN A 13 -8.91 15.51 6.78
C ASN A 13 -7.66 15.62 7.69
N PRO A 14 -7.79 16.07 8.94
CA PRO A 14 -6.66 16.26 9.85
C PRO A 14 -5.97 14.96 10.31
N LEU A 15 -6.61 13.81 10.10
CA LEU A 15 -6.06 12.47 10.41
C LEU A 15 -5.37 11.82 9.21
N ASP A 16 -5.40 12.45 8.04
CA ASP A 16 -4.68 11.97 6.87
C ASP A 16 -3.24 12.45 6.92
N VAL A 17 -2.33 11.51 6.71
CA VAL A 17 -0.89 11.78 6.70
C VAL A 17 -0.20 10.99 5.60
N ALA A 18 0.81 11.60 4.97
CA ALA A 18 1.65 10.95 3.97
C ALA A 18 3.12 10.95 4.42
N LEU A 19 3.83 9.86 4.14
CA LEU A 19 5.28 9.77 4.39
C LEU A 19 6.06 10.43 3.26
N GLU A 20 6.76 11.53 3.55
CA GLU A 20 7.70 12.18 2.63
C GLU A 20 9.08 11.51 2.73
N GLY A 21 9.14 10.20 2.43
CA GLY A 21 10.38 9.45 2.50
C GLY A 21 10.21 7.93 2.55
N PRO A 22 11.33 7.19 2.65
CA PRO A 22 11.30 5.78 2.96
C PRO A 22 10.77 5.59 4.39
N GLY A 23 9.92 4.59 4.58
CA GLY A 23 9.29 4.32 5.86
C GLY A 23 7.93 3.66 5.72
N PHE A 24 7.47 3.08 6.82
CA PHE A 24 6.17 2.43 6.93
C PHE A 24 5.61 2.73 8.32
N PHE A 25 4.31 3.03 8.38
CA PHE A 25 3.57 3.09 9.63
C PHE A 25 3.39 1.69 10.18
N VAL A 26 3.49 1.58 11.50
CA VAL A 26 3.25 0.33 12.24
C VAL A 26 1.78 0.26 12.63
N VAL A 27 1.12 -0.85 12.30
CA VAL A 27 -0.27 -1.11 12.68
C VAL A 27 -0.37 -2.51 13.27
N ALA A 28 -1.28 -2.73 14.21
CA ALA A 28 -1.52 -4.03 14.81
C ALA A 28 -2.97 -4.46 14.60
N ASP A 29 -3.20 -5.76 14.41
CA ASP A 29 -4.56 -6.30 14.47
C ASP A 29 -5.03 -6.47 15.92
N GLY A 30 -6.33 -6.75 16.09
CA GLY A 30 -6.91 -7.04 17.41
C GLY A 30 -6.38 -8.33 18.06
N ALA A 31 -5.58 -9.13 17.35
CA ALA A 31 -4.92 -10.33 17.88
C ALA A 31 -3.46 -10.06 18.31
N GLY A 32 -2.94 -8.84 18.11
CA GLY A 32 -1.58 -8.44 18.45
C GLY A 32 -0.53 -8.71 17.37
N ASN A 33 -0.93 -9.13 16.17
CA ASN A 33 -0.01 -9.27 15.05
C ASN A 33 0.34 -7.88 14.50
N THR A 34 1.63 -7.62 14.32
CA THR A 34 2.14 -6.37 13.76
C THR A 34 2.22 -6.45 12.24
N PHE A 35 1.75 -5.39 11.59
CA PHE A 35 1.77 -5.16 10.16
C PHE A 35 2.31 -3.76 9.88
N TYR A 36 2.70 -3.55 8.62
CA TYR A 36 3.30 -2.31 8.17
C TYR A 36 2.52 -1.77 6.97
N THR A 37 2.29 -0.46 6.91
CA THR A 37 1.57 0.17 5.80
C THR A 37 2.15 1.52 5.46
N ARG A 38 2.03 1.94 4.20
CA ARG A 38 2.30 3.33 3.79
C ARG A 38 1.03 4.16 3.69
N ALA A 39 -0.15 3.53 3.80
CA ALA A 39 -1.40 4.24 3.76
C ALA A 39 -1.61 4.98 5.09
N GLY A 40 -1.53 6.31 5.06
CA GLY A 40 -1.82 7.14 6.24
C GLY A 40 -3.23 7.72 6.24
N HIS A 41 -4.20 6.98 5.70
CA HIS A 41 -5.63 7.32 5.82
C HIS A 41 -6.18 6.68 7.10
N PHE A 42 -6.10 7.43 8.20
CA PHE A 42 -6.49 6.96 9.52
C PHE A 42 -7.86 7.52 9.94
N VAL A 43 -8.52 6.75 10.79
CA VAL A 43 -9.82 7.08 11.38
C VAL A 43 -9.80 6.78 12.86
N ARG A 44 -10.72 7.43 13.57
CA ARG A 44 -11.00 7.10 14.96
C ARG A 44 -12.01 5.96 15.01
N ASP A 45 -11.71 4.91 15.76
CA ASP A 45 -12.64 3.82 16.03
C ASP A 45 -13.68 4.22 17.10
N ASN A 46 -14.61 3.32 17.39
CA ASN A 46 -15.68 3.55 18.38
C ASN A 46 -15.16 3.61 19.82
N GLU A 47 -13.98 3.06 20.10
CA GLU A 47 -13.30 3.15 21.39
C GLU A 47 -12.39 4.39 21.51
N GLY A 48 -12.37 5.24 20.48
CA GLY A 48 -11.56 6.45 20.45
C GLY A 48 -10.07 6.20 20.17
N ARG A 49 -9.71 5.07 19.57
CA ARG A 49 -8.35 4.75 19.14
C ARG A 49 -8.13 5.10 17.68
N LEU A 50 -6.88 5.38 17.32
CA LEU A 50 -6.49 5.61 15.94
C LEU A 50 -6.38 4.25 15.23
N ALA A 51 -7.17 4.08 14.18
CA ALA A 51 -7.23 2.86 13.40
C ALA A 51 -7.20 3.17 11.89
N THR A 52 -6.87 2.18 11.08
CA THR A 52 -7.08 2.24 9.64
C THR A 52 -8.56 1.94 9.31
N HIS A 53 -8.98 2.23 8.07
CA HIS A 53 -10.30 1.81 7.56
C HIS A 53 -10.51 0.30 7.53
N GLU A 54 -9.42 -0.46 7.56
CA GLU A 54 -9.44 -1.92 7.60
C GLU A 54 -9.54 -2.46 9.04
N GLY A 55 -9.56 -1.58 10.04
CA GLY A 55 -9.74 -1.92 11.46
C GLY A 55 -8.44 -2.30 12.19
N GLN A 56 -7.26 -2.04 11.60
CA GLN A 56 -6.00 -2.22 12.33
C GLN A 56 -5.70 -0.99 13.18
N LEU A 57 -5.22 -1.20 14.40
CA LEU A 57 -4.89 -0.16 15.35
C LEU A 57 -3.50 0.41 15.05
N VAL A 58 -3.41 1.73 14.88
CA VAL A 58 -2.14 2.41 14.60
C VAL A 58 -1.28 2.43 15.86
N GLN A 59 -0.01 2.03 15.70
CA GLN A 59 0.96 2.04 16.78
C GLN A 59 1.79 3.32 16.75
N GLY A 60 1.98 3.89 17.93
CA GLY A 60 2.90 4.97 18.24
C GLY A 60 4.10 4.47 19.03
N GLN A 61 4.97 5.40 19.42
CA GLN A 61 6.14 5.10 20.24
C GLN A 61 5.76 4.56 21.62
N GLY A 62 4.59 4.96 22.15
CA GLY A 62 4.04 4.48 23.42
C GLY A 62 3.16 3.23 23.32
N GLY A 63 2.95 2.67 22.13
CA GLY A 63 2.00 1.58 21.87
C GLY A 63 0.77 2.06 21.09
N THR A 64 -0.40 1.48 21.34
CA THR A 64 -1.60 1.79 20.55
C THR A 64 -2.10 3.22 20.84
N ILE A 65 -2.21 4.04 19.79
CA ILE A 65 -2.58 5.46 19.92
C ILE A 65 -4.07 5.56 20.25
N THR A 66 -4.36 6.17 21.39
CA THR A 66 -5.74 6.39 21.86
C THR A 66 -6.04 7.88 21.91
N LEU A 67 -6.91 8.35 21.02
CA LEU A 67 -7.33 9.75 20.91
C LEU A 67 -8.28 10.18 22.04
N GLY A 68 -8.81 9.23 22.82
CA GLY A 68 -9.71 9.52 23.95
C GLY A 68 -11.06 10.06 23.49
N GLU A 69 -11.69 10.96 24.25
CA GLU A 69 -12.96 11.63 23.91
C GLU A 69 -12.78 12.96 23.15
N GLY A 70 -11.56 13.39 22.88
CA GLY A 70 -11.29 14.73 22.36
C GLY A 70 -11.95 15.03 21.02
N TRP A 71 -12.31 16.29 20.79
CA TRP A 71 -13.14 16.66 19.63
C TRP A 71 -12.28 16.96 18.40
N THR A 72 -11.04 17.41 18.60
CA THR A 72 -10.16 17.87 17.52
C THR A 72 -8.83 17.13 17.58
N ALA A 73 -8.73 16.03 16.83
CA ALA A 73 -7.47 15.29 16.66
C ALA A 73 -6.80 15.68 15.34
N HIS A 74 -5.50 15.96 15.38
CA HIS A 74 -4.69 16.20 14.19
C HIS A 74 -3.29 15.60 14.34
N ILE A 75 -2.63 15.36 13.21
CA ILE A 75 -1.27 14.85 13.15
C ILE A 75 -0.37 15.95 12.62
N ASP A 76 0.73 16.23 13.33
CA ASP A 76 1.71 17.24 12.92
C ASP A 76 2.79 16.67 11.98
N ASP A 77 3.57 17.53 11.32
CA ASP A 77 4.57 17.13 10.32
C ASP A 77 5.70 16.25 10.91
N GLY A 78 5.90 16.32 12.23
CA GLY A 78 6.81 15.45 12.99
C GLY A 78 6.20 14.11 13.42
N GLY A 79 4.95 13.82 13.07
CA GLY A 79 4.24 12.58 13.41
C GLY A 79 3.63 12.57 14.80
N GLN A 80 3.57 13.72 15.46
CA GLN A 80 2.91 13.85 16.76
C GLN A 80 1.40 13.90 16.56
N VAL A 81 0.69 13.05 17.29
CA VAL A 81 -0.76 13.03 17.35
C VAL A 81 -1.19 13.95 18.46
N VAL A 82 -1.86 15.04 18.09
CA VAL A 82 -2.30 16.09 19.01
C VAL A 82 -3.82 16.06 19.10
N VAL A 83 -4.34 16.00 20.31
CA VAL A 83 -5.78 16.02 20.57
C VAL A 83 -6.10 17.20 21.47
N ASP A 84 -6.98 18.08 21.01
CA ASP A 84 -7.41 19.30 21.71
C ASP A 84 -6.24 20.20 22.21
N GLY A 85 -5.09 20.13 21.52
CA GLY A 85 -3.89 20.93 21.81
C GLY A 85 -2.84 20.22 22.68
N GLU A 86 -3.09 19.01 23.17
CA GLU A 86 -2.11 18.20 23.90
C GLU A 86 -1.55 17.08 23.02
N VAL A 87 -0.23 16.88 23.11
CA VAL A 87 0.45 15.76 22.42
C VAL A 87 0.14 14.48 23.17
N VAL A 88 -0.58 13.57 22.51
CA VAL A 88 -0.96 12.28 23.09
C VAL A 88 0.13 11.24 22.88
N ASP A 89 0.61 11.11 21.64
CA ASP A 89 1.64 10.15 21.27
C ASP A 89 2.28 10.57 19.92
N ARG A 90 3.28 9.82 19.47
CA ARG A 90 3.93 9.99 18.18
C ARG A 90 3.81 8.71 17.36
N LEU A 91 3.42 8.83 16.09
CA LEU A 91 3.35 7.73 15.14
C LEU A 91 4.70 7.01 15.06
N GLN A 92 4.66 5.68 15.16
CA GLN A 92 5.84 4.85 14.99
C GLN A 92 6.05 4.60 13.49
N VAL A 93 7.20 5.03 12.99
CA VAL A 93 7.61 4.82 11.60
C VAL A 93 8.85 3.93 11.62
N VAL A 94 8.80 2.88 10.81
CA VAL A 94 9.92 1.95 10.65
C VAL A 94 10.38 1.89 9.20
N THR A 95 11.67 1.67 9.02
CA THR A 95 12.30 1.39 7.74
C THR A 95 12.81 -0.04 7.72
N PHE A 96 13.06 -0.54 6.51
CA PHE A 96 13.60 -1.89 6.29
C PHE A 96 14.77 -1.78 5.34
N ASP A 97 15.81 -2.59 5.56
CA ASP A 97 16.96 -2.69 4.66
C ASP A 97 16.53 -3.12 3.25
N ASN A 98 15.63 -4.11 3.17
CA ASN A 98 15.18 -4.67 1.90
C ASN A 98 13.64 -4.71 1.82
N PRO A 99 12.99 -3.58 1.55
CA PRO A 99 11.52 -3.51 1.50
C PRO A 99 10.91 -4.36 0.38
N THR A 100 11.68 -4.77 -0.63
CA THR A 100 11.23 -5.65 -1.72
C THR A 100 10.84 -7.05 -1.26
N TYR A 101 11.40 -7.53 -0.14
CA TYR A 101 11.08 -8.84 0.42
C TYR A 101 9.94 -8.80 1.45
N LEU A 102 9.33 -7.64 1.68
CA LEU A 102 8.12 -7.56 2.50
C LEU A 102 6.99 -8.36 1.85
N ARG A 103 6.32 -9.18 2.65
CA ARG A 103 5.20 -9.98 2.18
C ARG A 103 3.93 -9.17 2.28
N GLN A 104 3.18 -9.05 1.19
CA GLN A 104 1.87 -8.44 1.24
C GLN A 104 0.87 -9.36 1.96
N ALA A 105 0.29 -8.88 3.06
CA ALA A 105 -0.68 -9.60 3.88
C ALA A 105 -2.13 -9.11 3.65
N GLY A 106 -2.31 -7.95 3.01
CA GLY A 106 -3.61 -7.34 2.72
C GLY A 106 -3.54 -6.33 1.57
N ARG A 107 -4.59 -5.53 1.37
CA ARG A 107 -4.63 -4.52 0.29
C ARG A 107 -3.51 -3.49 0.42
N SER A 108 -3.24 -3.01 1.63
CA SER A 108 -2.18 -2.06 1.93
C SER A 108 -1.19 -2.55 3.00
N LEU A 109 -1.43 -3.75 3.57
CA LEU A 109 -0.63 -4.32 4.65
C LEU A 109 0.55 -5.13 4.14
N LEU A 110 1.67 -4.93 4.81
CA LEU A 110 2.92 -5.61 4.63
C LEU A 110 3.30 -6.32 5.94
N GLN A 111 3.97 -7.44 5.79
CA GLN A 111 4.51 -8.22 6.89
C GLN A 111 6.00 -8.45 6.63
N GLU A 112 6.77 -8.35 7.70
CA GLU A 112 8.20 -8.65 7.67
C GLU A 112 8.45 -10.12 7.30
N THR A 113 9.57 -10.35 6.64
CA THR A 113 10.08 -11.69 6.32
C THR A 113 11.55 -11.77 6.70
N ALA A 114 12.11 -12.97 6.77
CA ALA A 114 13.54 -13.14 7.01
C ALA A 114 14.42 -12.42 5.94
N GLY A 115 13.87 -12.16 4.75
CA GLY A 115 14.55 -11.45 3.67
C GLY A 115 14.42 -9.92 3.73
N SER A 116 13.41 -9.38 4.43
CA SER A 116 13.24 -7.91 4.52
C SER A 116 14.21 -7.23 5.47
N GLY A 117 14.80 -8.00 6.38
CA GLY A 117 15.51 -7.47 7.55
C GLY A 117 14.55 -7.16 8.70
N ALA A 118 15.13 -6.83 9.85
CA ALA A 118 14.38 -6.39 11.03
C ALA A 118 13.89 -4.94 10.84
N PRO A 119 12.74 -4.56 11.42
CA PRO A 119 12.28 -3.18 11.38
C PRO A 119 13.27 -2.28 12.15
N GLN A 120 13.69 -1.19 11.51
CA GLN A 120 14.51 -0.15 12.13
C GLN A 120 13.65 1.08 12.37
N GLU A 121 13.54 1.52 13.62
CA GLU A 121 12.77 2.72 13.95
C GLU A 121 13.42 3.97 13.36
N GLU A 122 12.62 4.77 12.66
CA GLU A 122 13.02 6.07 12.16
C GLU A 122 12.70 7.13 13.22
N ALA A 123 13.72 7.78 13.76
CA ALA A 123 13.54 8.74 14.85
C ALA A 123 12.93 10.07 14.39
N ASN A 124 13.14 10.44 13.12
CA ASN A 124 12.67 11.70 12.53
C ASN A 124 12.01 11.48 11.16
N PRO A 125 10.84 10.83 11.12
CA PRO A 125 10.08 10.74 9.89
C PRO A 125 9.60 12.14 9.49
N THR A 126 9.77 12.49 8.22
CA THR A 126 9.15 13.68 7.64
C THR A 126 7.77 13.29 7.09
N LEU A 127 6.73 13.91 7.63
CA LEU A 127 5.35 13.62 7.28
C LEU A 127 4.69 14.86 6.70
N ALA A 128 3.86 14.67 5.68
CA ALA A 128 2.97 15.69 5.17
C ALA A 128 1.60 15.50 5.83
N ARG A 129 1.20 16.45 6.68
CA ARG A 129 -0.13 16.48 7.28
C ARG A 129 -1.22 16.81 6.26
N GLY A 130 -2.44 16.34 6.51
CA GLY A 130 -3.59 16.58 5.66
C GLY A 130 -3.28 16.17 4.22
N ALA A 131 -2.63 15.03 4.05
CA ALA A 131 -2.22 14.57 2.74
C ALA A 131 -2.22 13.05 2.67
N LEU A 132 -2.54 12.52 1.51
CA LEU A 132 -2.46 11.10 1.22
C LEU A 132 -1.45 10.86 0.11
N GLU A 133 -0.60 9.85 0.32
CA GLU A 133 0.25 9.34 -0.74
C GLU A 133 -0.64 8.70 -1.81
N MET A 134 -0.70 9.26 -3.02
CA MET A 134 -1.41 8.62 -4.11
C MET A 134 -0.68 7.36 -4.56
N SER A 135 -1.44 6.33 -4.93
CA SER A 135 -0.88 5.16 -5.59
C SER A 135 -0.03 5.59 -6.79
N ASN A 136 1.26 5.30 -6.75
CA ASN A 136 2.18 5.48 -7.88
C ASN A 136 1.92 4.47 -9.03
N VAL A 137 0.70 3.96 -9.14
CA VAL A 137 0.25 3.15 -10.27
C VAL A 137 -0.30 4.11 -11.30
N ASN A 138 0.53 4.50 -12.26
CA ASN A 138 0.08 5.27 -13.41
C ASN A 138 -0.87 4.40 -14.24
N VAL A 139 -2.18 4.59 -14.03
CA VAL A 139 -3.28 3.85 -14.66
C VAL A 139 -3.14 3.81 -16.18
N VAL A 140 -2.60 4.87 -16.80
CA VAL A 140 -2.36 4.94 -18.24
C VAL A 140 -1.27 3.95 -18.68
N SER A 141 -0.16 3.87 -17.93
CA SER A 141 0.91 2.89 -18.23
C SER A 141 0.46 1.44 -18.00
N GLU A 142 -0.40 1.22 -17.02
CA GLU A 142 -0.90 -0.12 -16.69
C GLU A 142 -1.92 -0.61 -17.71
N MET A 143 -2.73 0.29 -18.29
CA MET A 143 -3.58 0.00 -19.43
C MET A 143 -2.77 -0.34 -20.69
N VAL A 144 -1.63 0.32 -20.93
CA VAL A 144 -0.74 -0.02 -22.07
C VAL A 144 -0.16 -1.43 -21.92
N ARG A 145 0.29 -1.82 -20.72
CA ARG A 145 0.75 -3.19 -20.44
C ARG A 145 -0.34 -4.24 -20.68
N MET A 146 -1.59 -3.95 -20.32
CA MET A 146 -2.73 -4.83 -20.62
C MET A 146 -3.06 -4.89 -22.12
N VAL A 147 -2.91 -3.78 -22.86
CA VAL A 147 -3.10 -3.74 -24.32
C VAL A 147 -2.00 -4.53 -25.04
N GLU A 148 -0.75 -4.43 -24.58
CA GLU A 148 0.37 -5.23 -25.09
C GLU A 148 0.17 -6.72 -24.80
N ALA A 149 -0.26 -7.08 -23.59
CA ALA A 149 -0.60 -8.46 -23.24
C ALA A 149 -1.75 -9.02 -24.10
N ASN A 150 -2.81 -8.24 -24.33
CA ASN A 150 -3.92 -8.63 -25.20
C ASN A 150 -3.49 -8.76 -26.66
N ARG A 151 -2.69 -7.83 -27.18
CA ARG A 151 -2.14 -7.92 -28.55
C ARG A 151 -1.23 -9.13 -28.73
N ALA A 152 -0.39 -9.42 -27.74
CA ALA A 152 0.45 -10.61 -27.74
C ALA A 152 -0.41 -11.90 -27.71
N TYR A 153 -1.49 -11.92 -26.93
CA TYR A 153 -2.43 -13.03 -26.88
C TYR A 153 -3.20 -13.21 -28.19
N GLU A 154 -3.73 -12.13 -28.78
CA GLU A 154 -4.39 -12.16 -30.09
C GLU A 154 -3.45 -12.61 -31.21
N ALA A 155 -2.21 -12.14 -31.21
CA ALA A 155 -1.19 -12.56 -32.17
C ALA A 155 -0.86 -14.06 -32.02
N ALA A 156 -0.72 -14.55 -30.79
CA ALA A 156 -0.51 -15.97 -30.51
C ALA A 156 -1.72 -16.82 -30.94
N ALA A 157 -2.93 -16.39 -30.62
CA ALA A 157 -4.17 -17.07 -31.02
C ALA A 157 -4.35 -17.10 -32.55
N LYS A 158 -4.01 -15.99 -33.23
CA LYS A 158 -4.01 -15.92 -34.70
C LYS A 158 -2.99 -16.90 -35.29
N ALA A 159 -1.78 -16.98 -34.73
CA ALA A 159 -0.75 -17.91 -35.19
C ALA A 159 -1.20 -19.38 -35.04
N VAL A 160 -1.80 -19.74 -33.90
CA VAL A 160 -2.37 -21.07 -33.67
C VAL A 160 -3.48 -21.37 -34.69
N SER A 161 -4.41 -20.44 -34.93
CA SER A 161 -5.48 -20.65 -35.92
C SER A 161 -4.97 -20.85 -37.35
N VAL A 162 -3.87 -20.18 -37.72
CA VAL A 162 -3.24 -20.34 -39.04
C VAL A 162 -2.54 -21.70 -39.16
N GLN A 163 -1.97 -22.21 -38.07
CA GLN A 163 -1.44 -23.57 -38.01
C GLN A 163 -2.56 -24.61 -38.15
N ASP A 164 -3.67 -24.44 -37.44
CA ASP A 164 -4.84 -25.34 -37.52
C ASP A 164 -5.46 -25.33 -38.93
N GLU A 165 -5.58 -24.15 -39.54
CA GLU A 165 -6.08 -24.03 -40.91
C GLU A 165 -5.15 -24.72 -41.92
N SER A 166 -3.84 -24.59 -41.73
CA SER A 166 -2.83 -25.26 -42.56
C SER A 166 -2.89 -26.78 -42.38
N ALA A 167 -3.02 -27.27 -41.14
CA ALA A 167 -3.16 -28.69 -40.83
C ALA A 167 -4.45 -29.29 -41.42
N SER A 168 -5.57 -28.58 -41.32
CA SER A 168 -6.86 -28.98 -41.90
C SER A 168 -6.82 -29.07 -43.44
N ARG A 169 -6.15 -28.12 -44.11
CA ARG A 169 -5.96 -28.17 -45.56
C ARG A 169 -5.11 -29.36 -46.00
N LEU A 170 -4.09 -29.72 -45.24
CA LEU A 170 -3.26 -30.90 -45.52
C LEU A 170 -4.10 -32.18 -45.40
N THR A 171 -4.86 -32.36 -44.32
CA THR A 171 -5.70 -33.56 -44.15
C THR A 171 -6.78 -33.67 -45.21
N GLN A 172 -7.38 -32.55 -45.65
CA GLN A 172 -8.39 -32.56 -46.71
C GLN A 172 -7.81 -32.83 -48.12
N THR A 173 -6.55 -32.49 -48.35
CA THR A 173 -5.87 -32.77 -49.63
C THR A 173 -5.37 -34.21 -49.69
N TYR A 174 -4.89 -34.78 -48.57
CA TYR A 174 -4.44 -36.18 -48.51
C TYR A 174 -5.57 -37.19 -48.26
N GLY A 175 -6.72 -36.78 -47.70
CA GLY A 175 -7.90 -37.63 -47.50
C GLY A 175 -8.81 -37.79 -48.74
N ARG A 176 -8.43 -37.24 -49.89
CA ARG A 176 -9.17 -37.33 -51.16
C ARG A 176 -8.45 -38.21 -52.19
N VAL A 177 -7.83 -39.31 -51.75
CA VAL A 177 -7.34 -40.40 -52.63
C VAL A 177 -8.07 -41.68 -52.27
#